data_AF-A0A8J6MD71-F1
#
_entry.id   AF-A0A8J6MD71-F1
#
_cell.length_a   1.000
_cell.length_b   1.000
_cell.length_c   1.000
_cell.angle_alpha   90.00
_cell.angle_beta   90.00
_cell.angle_gamma   90.00
#
_symmetry.space_group_name_H-M   'P 1'
#
loop_
_entity.id
_entity.type
_entity.pdbx_description
1 polymer ?
#
loop_
_entity_poly.entity_id
_entity_poly.type
_entity_poly.pdbx_seq_one_letter_code
_entity_poly.pdbx_strand_id
1 'polypeptide(L)'
;MKKFFSRLSAAALVLALLCTPAFALTPQQAGELLNLYYVDEVPQRVLEQTTVESMLAELGDPYTQYFDADTYQLFLDSMRDANLTGIGVSMQMEAEGALITQVIADTAAEEAGLLPGDIITAVDGNAAAGAALEQIKAWVTGEEGTSVTVTVLRDGRSRDYMLVRRVVVIPATETTLLDGHIGYIRCTTFGQETLGHFEDGISANDGAVDRWIVDLRGNGGGEINAAVQSAGAFAGSGNLLYRRDNEGLYGVYRREAGQSSLDPVVVLVNGDTASSSEIFASIIRDQQAGIVVGSRTYGKGVAQVLLDGESYEDCFGEGDALKVTAYRFFSPLGATNDKIGIIPHLLVDDAYAADVAYLLAGSNPKGDTGGMLRVDMKWRWYVDLETAASDAGKPAFTALLEALPPSANLWLGTGGAEGWRETTAAELVEEYGLTGYASRAFTDLADEPFADAINTLAAYDIVSGSGDGTFRPDGELTRAQFCVLLANAMRYTTSRTGSAFADVKSGEWYAPAVNALYEQGIVSGYSDGLFHPDDPMDHSQFLTILGRVAPELCMNFHDAAGSEHTAGLGDYWAWPAWSRESMWLLDGSQANLFGQSMSLLWDTLDSIQPDGVTTRREAAVMVYNLLIAARILPA
;
A
#
# COMPACT_ATOMS: atom_id res chain seq x y z
N MET A 1 -82.20 -38.09 -9.01
CA MET A 1 -81.98 -39.51 -8.65
C MET A 1 -80.56 -39.89 -9.07
N LYS A 2 -79.73 -40.30 -8.10
CA LYS A 2 -78.62 -41.28 -8.19
C LYS A 2 -77.38 -40.91 -9.06
N LYS A 3 -76.22 -40.70 -8.39
CA LYS A 3 -75.02 -41.60 -8.34
C LYS A 3 -74.13 -41.45 -9.61
N PHE A 4 -72.80 -41.36 -9.63
CA PHE A 4 -71.70 -41.68 -8.72
C PHE A 4 -70.38 -41.11 -9.35
N PHE A 5 -69.37 -40.85 -8.51
CA PHE A 5 -67.91 -40.73 -8.72
C PHE A 5 -67.26 -41.02 -10.10
N SER A 6 -66.22 -40.24 -10.46
CA SER A 6 -64.81 -40.70 -10.64
C SER A 6 -64.00 -39.96 -11.72
N ARG A 7 -62.95 -39.24 -11.28
CA ARG A 7 -61.61 -39.04 -11.90
C ARG A 7 -61.47 -38.57 -13.35
N LEU A 8 -61.03 -37.32 -13.50
CA LEU A 8 -59.96 -36.85 -14.42
C LEU A 8 -59.70 -35.38 -14.03
N SER A 9 -58.74 -35.08 -13.15
CA SER A 9 -57.28 -35.09 -13.35
C SER A 9 -56.82 -34.14 -14.45
N ALA A 10 -56.18 -33.06 -14.03
CA ALA A 10 -55.02 -32.44 -14.69
C ALA A 10 -55.16 -32.04 -16.16
N ALA A 11 -55.73 -30.87 -16.43
CA ALA A 11 -55.56 -30.21 -17.74
C ALA A 11 -55.72 -28.68 -17.72
N ALA A 12 -55.72 -28.02 -16.55
CA ALA A 12 -55.94 -26.56 -16.47
C ALA A 12 -54.86 -25.79 -15.69
N LEU A 13 -53.73 -26.42 -15.37
CA LEU A 13 -52.60 -25.77 -14.70
C LEU A 13 -51.25 -26.18 -15.33
N VAL A 14 -51.21 -26.22 -16.67
CA VAL A 14 -49.98 -26.32 -17.46
C VAL A 14 -50.02 -25.26 -18.58
N LEU A 15 -50.58 -24.07 -18.27
CA LEU A 15 -50.13 -22.88 -18.98
C LEU A 15 -48.87 -22.45 -18.24
N ALA A 16 -47.76 -22.77 -18.90
CA ALA A 16 -46.42 -22.59 -18.41
C ALA A 16 -46.24 -21.21 -17.79
N LEU A 17 -45.89 -21.20 -16.51
CA LEU A 17 -44.74 -20.41 -16.05
C LEU A 17 -43.58 -20.72 -17.02
N LEU A 18 -43.55 -20.04 -18.16
CA LEU A 18 -42.28 -19.66 -18.75
C LEU A 18 -41.74 -18.62 -17.77
N CYS A 19 -41.13 -19.09 -16.68
CA CYS A 19 -39.98 -18.36 -16.14
C CYS A 19 -39.08 -18.19 -17.35
N THR A 20 -39.06 -17.00 -17.93
CA THR A 20 -37.94 -16.57 -18.75
C THR A 20 -36.70 -16.94 -17.95
N PRO A 21 -35.75 -17.73 -18.50
CA PRO A 21 -34.54 -18.02 -17.76
C PRO A 21 -33.94 -16.65 -17.40
N ALA A 22 -33.62 -16.46 -16.12
CA ALA A 22 -32.76 -15.36 -15.72
C ALA A 22 -31.53 -15.44 -16.64
N PHE A 23 -31.35 -14.44 -17.50
CA PHE A 23 -30.22 -14.45 -18.44
C PHE A 23 -28.96 -14.17 -17.63
N ALA A 24 -28.22 -15.23 -17.32
CA ALA A 24 -26.87 -15.11 -16.79
C ALA A 24 -25.98 -14.46 -17.86
N LEU A 25 -25.04 -13.62 -17.43
CA LEU A 25 -24.11 -12.92 -18.32
C LEU A 25 -23.38 -13.93 -19.22
N THR A 26 -23.45 -13.74 -20.54
CA THR A 26 -22.76 -14.63 -21.48
C THR A 26 -21.28 -14.26 -21.63
N PRO A 27 -20.39 -15.18 -22.01
CA PRO A 27 -18.97 -14.86 -22.25
C PRO A 27 -18.76 -13.77 -23.30
N GLN A 28 -19.59 -13.73 -24.35
CA GLN A 28 -19.52 -12.67 -25.36
C GLN A 28 -19.85 -11.29 -24.75
N GLN A 29 -20.94 -11.19 -24.00
CA GLN A 29 -21.33 -9.94 -23.33
C GLN A 29 -20.29 -9.51 -22.29
N ALA A 30 -19.76 -10.46 -21.50
CA ALA A 30 -18.68 -10.18 -20.57
C ALA A 30 -17.45 -9.63 -21.29
N GLY A 31 -17.04 -10.23 -22.41
CA GLY A 31 -15.92 -9.74 -23.21
C GLY A 31 -16.16 -8.35 -23.80
N GLU A 32 -17.38 -8.04 -24.24
CA GLU A 32 -17.77 -6.70 -24.72
C GLU A 32 -17.71 -5.66 -23.58
N LEU A 33 -18.22 -5.98 -22.39
CA LEU A 33 -18.15 -5.10 -21.21
C LEU A 33 -16.70 -4.93 -20.73
N LEU A 34 -15.89 -5.98 -20.73
CA LEU A 34 -14.47 -5.87 -20.37
C LEU A 34 -13.72 -4.97 -21.35
N ASN A 35 -13.94 -5.09 -22.66
CA ASN A 35 -13.32 -4.17 -23.62
C ASN A 35 -13.77 -2.72 -23.44
N LEU A 36 -15.01 -2.51 -22.99
CA LEU A 36 -15.58 -1.17 -22.79
C LEU A 36 -15.17 -0.51 -21.47
N TYR A 37 -14.82 -1.29 -20.45
CA TYR A 37 -14.59 -0.77 -19.10
C TYR A 37 -13.27 -1.16 -18.46
N TYR A 38 -12.70 -2.31 -18.78
CA TYR A 38 -11.48 -2.76 -18.11
C TYR A 38 -10.33 -1.79 -18.42
N VAL A 39 -9.61 -1.38 -17.38
CA VAL A 39 -8.64 -0.28 -17.46
C VAL A 39 -7.46 -0.53 -18.41
N ASP A 40 -7.16 -1.79 -18.70
CA ASP A 40 -6.12 -2.20 -19.63
C ASP A 40 -6.70 -2.94 -20.84
N GLU A 41 -5.88 -3.14 -21.87
CA GLU A 41 -6.26 -3.98 -23.00
C GLU A 41 -6.53 -5.42 -22.55
N VAL A 42 -7.69 -5.96 -22.92
CA VAL A 42 -8.07 -7.33 -22.58
C VAL A 42 -7.41 -8.30 -23.57
N PRO A 43 -6.52 -9.21 -23.11
CA PRO A 43 -5.82 -10.11 -24.02
C PRO A 43 -6.79 -11.04 -24.78
N GLN A 44 -6.48 -11.35 -26.04
CA GLN A 44 -7.31 -12.25 -26.85
C GLN A 44 -7.54 -13.62 -26.17
N ARG A 45 -6.54 -14.16 -25.46
CA ARG A 45 -6.66 -15.42 -24.70
C ARG A 45 -7.73 -15.38 -23.61
N VAL A 46 -8.05 -14.20 -23.08
CA VAL A 46 -9.15 -13.98 -22.13
C VAL A 46 -10.49 -14.02 -22.86
N LEU A 47 -10.59 -13.32 -23.99
CA LEU A 47 -11.81 -13.25 -24.81
C LEU A 47 -12.19 -14.59 -25.46
N GLU A 48 -11.22 -15.49 -25.65
CA GLU A 48 -11.43 -16.85 -26.20
C GLU A 48 -11.98 -17.87 -25.19
N GLN A 49 -12.07 -17.50 -23.90
CA GLN A 49 -12.58 -18.40 -22.87
C GLN A 49 -14.08 -18.68 -23.05
N THR A 50 -14.50 -19.91 -22.74
CA THR A 50 -15.86 -20.39 -23.03
C THR A 50 -16.89 -20.13 -21.92
N THR A 51 -16.45 -19.64 -20.76
CA THR A 51 -17.32 -19.27 -19.62
C THR A 51 -16.84 -17.95 -19.03
N VAL A 52 -17.74 -17.20 -18.36
CA VAL A 52 -17.37 -15.94 -17.67
C VAL A 52 -16.38 -16.23 -16.54
N GLU A 53 -16.57 -17.29 -15.78
CA GLU A 53 -15.66 -17.68 -14.70
C GLU A 53 -14.23 -17.96 -15.21
N SER A 54 -14.09 -18.73 -16.31
CA SER A 54 -12.77 -18.98 -16.91
C SER A 54 -12.17 -17.72 -17.54
N MET A 55 -13.01 -16.83 -18.08
CA MET A 55 -12.59 -15.52 -18.59
C MET A 55 -11.98 -14.66 -17.47
N LEU A 56 -12.68 -14.52 -16.33
CA LEU A 56 -12.18 -13.73 -15.20
C LEU A 56 -10.95 -14.37 -14.53
N ALA A 57 -10.91 -15.71 -14.45
CA ALA A 57 -9.74 -16.42 -13.95
C ALA A 57 -8.50 -16.21 -14.85
N GLU A 58 -8.67 -16.21 -16.18
CA GLU A 58 -7.60 -15.94 -17.14
C GLU A 58 -7.19 -14.46 -17.16
N LEU A 59 -8.13 -13.54 -16.87
CA LEU A 59 -7.83 -12.12 -16.70
C LEU A 59 -6.92 -11.88 -15.49
N GLY A 60 -7.12 -12.64 -14.42
CA GLY A 60 -6.24 -12.66 -13.24
C GLY A 60 -6.32 -11.40 -12.36
N ASP A 61 -7.29 -10.51 -12.60
CA ASP A 61 -7.54 -9.35 -11.74
C ASP A 61 -8.46 -9.75 -10.56
N PRO A 62 -7.96 -9.76 -9.31
CA PRO A 62 -8.76 -10.14 -8.15
C PRO A 62 -9.92 -9.19 -7.85
N TYR A 63 -9.93 -7.98 -8.43
CA TYR A 63 -10.97 -6.99 -8.20
C TYR A 63 -12.09 -6.99 -9.24
N THR A 64 -11.89 -7.66 -10.37
CA THR A 64 -12.92 -7.84 -11.41
C THR A 64 -13.67 -9.15 -11.14
N GLN A 65 -14.95 -9.06 -10.79
CA GLN A 65 -15.72 -10.17 -10.25
C GLN A 65 -17.14 -10.18 -10.82
N TYR A 66 -17.63 -11.38 -11.12
CA TYR A 66 -19.04 -11.60 -11.42
C TYR A 66 -19.77 -12.01 -10.14
N PHE A 67 -20.91 -11.37 -9.88
CA PHE A 67 -21.80 -11.66 -8.78
C PHE A 67 -23.10 -12.22 -9.34
N ASP A 68 -23.48 -13.40 -8.88
CA ASP A 68 -24.87 -13.87 -9.00
C ASP A 68 -25.78 -13.08 -8.04
N ALA A 69 -27.10 -13.21 -8.23
CA ALA A 69 -28.10 -12.53 -7.40
C ALA A 69 -27.88 -12.60 -5.87
N ASP A 70 -27.55 -13.78 -5.35
CA ASP A 70 -27.35 -13.96 -3.91
C ASP A 70 -26.06 -13.28 -3.45
N THR A 71 -24.97 -13.43 -4.20
CA THR A 71 -23.67 -12.82 -3.90
C THR A 71 -23.74 -11.30 -4.06
N TYR A 72 -24.47 -10.79 -5.05
CA TYR A 72 -24.65 -9.35 -5.24
C TYR A 72 -25.41 -8.73 -4.08
N GLN A 73 -26.49 -9.38 -3.61
CA GLN A 73 -27.22 -8.90 -2.44
C GLN A 73 -26.35 -8.90 -1.17
N LEU A 74 -25.54 -9.95 -0.95
CA LEU A 74 -24.56 -9.98 0.14
C LEU A 74 -23.52 -8.86 0.02
N PHE A 75 -23.04 -8.58 -1.19
CA PHE A 75 -22.12 -7.49 -1.45
C PHE A 75 -22.77 -6.13 -1.12
N LEU A 76 -23.99 -5.87 -1.58
CA LEU A 76 -24.75 -4.65 -1.27
C LEU A 76 -24.98 -4.50 0.24
N ASP A 77 -25.32 -5.59 0.94
CA ASP A 77 -25.49 -5.60 2.38
C ASP A 77 -24.17 -5.32 3.12
N SER A 78 -23.03 -5.80 2.59
CA SER A 78 -21.69 -5.53 3.15
C SER A 78 -21.24 -4.08 2.99
N MET A 79 -21.78 -3.35 2.00
CA MET A 79 -21.52 -1.93 1.80
C MET A 79 -22.40 -1.03 2.68
N ARG A 80 -23.37 -1.59 3.41
CA ARG A 80 -24.17 -0.83 4.38
C ARG A 80 -23.39 -0.69 5.68
N ASP A 81 -23.45 0.49 6.29
CA ASP A 81 -22.79 0.75 7.56
C ASP A 81 -23.27 -0.23 8.64
N ALA A 82 -22.38 -1.12 9.09
CA ALA A 82 -22.61 -1.97 10.24
C ALA A 82 -22.43 -1.13 11.51
N ASN A 83 -23.53 -0.56 11.99
CA ASN A 83 -23.54 0.23 13.22
C ASN A 83 -23.19 -0.65 14.43
N LEU A 84 -22.09 -0.33 15.11
CA LEU A 84 -21.67 -1.03 16.33
C LEU A 84 -22.59 -0.61 17.48
N THR A 85 -23.39 -1.54 18.01
CA THR A 85 -24.35 -1.24 19.08
C THR A 85 -23.86 -1.75 20.43
N GLY A 86 -23.72 -0.85 21.41
CA GLY A 86 -23.16 -1.17 22.73
C GLY A 86 -23.20 0.02 23.69
N ILE A 87 -22.26 0.06 24.65
CA ILE A 87 -22.21 1.12 25.67
C ILE A 87 -21.18 2.24 25.38
N GLY A 88 -20.23 2.03 24.47
CA GLY A 88 -19.26 3.05 24.06
C GLY A 88 -17.97 3.12 24.89
N VAL A 89 -17.28 1.99 25.07
CA VAL A 89 -15.99 1.92 25.78
C VAL A 89 -14.98 1.10 24.99
N SER A 90 -13.71 1.52 25.06
CA SER A 90 -12.56 0.68 24.67
C SER A 90 -12.03 -0.02 25.92
N MET A 91 -11.68 -1.30 25.78
CA MET A 91 -11.27 -2.13 26.91
C MET A 91 -10.04 -2.98 26.55
N GLN A 92 -9.15 -3.18 27.52
CA GLN A 92 -8.12 -4.21 27.49
C GLN A 92 -8.39 -5.27 28.56
N MET A 93 -7.86 -6.47 28.36
CA MET A 93 -7.93 -7.51 29.39
C MET A 93 -6.93 -7.23 30.52
N GLU A 94 -7.37 -7.40 31.76
CA GLU A 94 -6.57 -7.36 32.98
C GLU A 94 -6.88 -8.59 33.85
N ALA A 95 -6.06 -8.85 34.86
CA ALA A 95 -6.21 -10.04 35.72
C ALA A 95 -7.59 -10.09 36.42
N GLU A 96 -8.14 -8.94 36.81
CA GLU A 96 -9.40 -8.81 37.54
C GLU A 96 -10.64 -8.66 36.63
N GLY A 97 -10.47 -8.45 35.33
CA GLY A 97 -11.59 -8.21 34.39
C GLY A 97 -11.15 -7.40 33.16
N ALA A 98 -12.05 -6.56 32.65
CA ALA A 98 -11.75 -5.69 31.50
C ALA A 98 -11.50 -4.24 31.95
N LEU A 99 -10.26 -3.77 31.80
CA LEU A 99 -9.88 -2.38 32.07
C LEU A 99 -10.38 -1.47 30.95
N ILE A 100 -11.19 -0.47 31.30
CA ILE A 100 -11.62 0.60 30.41
C ILE A 100 -10.42 1.50 30.12
N THR A 101 -9.98 1.52 28.87
CA THR A 101 -8.88 2.37 28.40
C THR A 101 -9.38 3.70 27.86
N GLN A 102 -10.61 3.74 27.33
CA GLN A 102 -11.25 4.93 26.79
C GLN A 102 -12.76 4.85 26.98
N VAL A 103 -13.38 6.00 27.22
CA VAL A 103 -14.83 6.19 27.17
C VAL A 103 -15.13 7.11 26.00
N ILE A 104 -16.02 6.67 25.10
CA ILE A 104 -16.32 7.40 23.87
C ILE A 104 -17.35 8.49 24.20
N ALA A 105 -17.13 9.70 23.70
CA ALA A 105 -18.03 10.83 23.89
C ALA A 105 -19.43 10.56 23.31
N ASP A 106 -20.46 11.16 23.89
CA ASP A 106 -21.86 11.02 23.49
C ASP A 106 -22.36 9.55 23.52
N THR A 107 -21.79 8.71 24.40
CA THR A 107 -22.21 7.31 24.58
C THR A 107 -22.83 7.03 25.96
N ALA A 108 -23.51 5.88 26.08
CA ALA A 108 -24.17 5.50 27.32
C ALA A 108 -23.19 5.39 28.49
N ALA A 109 -21.94 4.98 28.22
CA ALA A 109 -20.87 4.88 29.20
C ALA A 109 -20.46 6.24 29.77
N GLU A 110 -20.33 7.25 28.91
CA GLU A 110 -20.04 8.63 29.34
C GLU A 110 -21.19 9.17 30.20
N GLU A 111 -22.44 9.03 29.72
CA GLU A 111 -23.63 9.45 30.47
C GLU A 111 -23.75 8.77 31.84
N ALA A 112 -23.35 7.49 31.92
CA ALA A 112 -23.32 6.73 33.16
C ALA A 112 -22.15 7.11 34.09
N GLY A 113 -21.18 7.90 33.62
CA GLY A 113 -20.01 8.34 34.38
C GLY A 113 -18.93 7.27 34.55
N LEU A 114 -18.84 6.34 33.61
CA LEU A 114 -17.68 5.45 33.48
C LEU A 114 -16.44 6.29 33.10
N LEU A 115 -15.25 5.86 33.51
CA LEU A 115 -14.00 6.59 33.27
C LEU A 115 -12.90 5.64 32.80
N PRO A 116 -11.93 6.12 32.00
CA PRO A 116 -10.67 5.41 31.82
C PRO A 116 -10.03 5.05 33.18
N GLY A 117 -9.53 3.83 33.31
CA GLY A 117 -8.99 3.29 34.57
C GLY A 117 -9.97 2.41 35.36
N ASP A 118 -11.26 2.41 35.00
CA ASP A 118 -12.27 1.51 35.57
C ASP A 118 -12.04 0.06 35.14
N ILE A 119 -12.26 -0.91 36.03
CA ILE A 119 -12.21 -2.34 35.67
C ILE A 119 -13.63 -2.92 35.70
N ILE A 120 -14.16 -3.35 34.56
CA ILE A 120 -15.41 -4.11 34.48
C ILE A 120 -15.13 -5.53 34.98
N THR A 121 -15.72 -5.84 36.13
CA THR A 121 -15.60 -7.12 36.84
C THR A 121 -16.76 -8.07 36.59
N ALA A 122 -17.92 -7.55 36.15
CA ALA A 122 -19.04 -8.37 35.69
C ALA A 122 -19.95 -7.64 34.68
N VAL A 123 -20.66 -8.39 33.83
CA VAL A 123 -21.68 -7.90 32.89
C VAL A 123 -22.94 -8.75 33.02
N ASP A 124 -24.06 -8.13 33.38
CA ASP A 124 -25.32 -8.78 33.74
C ASP A 124 -25.13 -9.94 34.73
N GLY A 125 -24.23 -9.76 35.69
CA GLY A 125 -23.87 -10.76 36.71
C GLY A 125 -22.89 -11.85 36.24
N ASN A 126 -22.52 -11.89 34.97
CA ASN A 126 -21.46 -12.78 34.48
C ASN A 126 -20.09 -12.20 34.84
N ALA A 127 -19.29 -12.96 35.58
CA ALA A 127 -17.95 -12.53 36.00
C ALA A 127 -17.02 -12.37 34.79
N ALA A 128 -16.32 -11.23 34.74
CA ALA A 128 -15.32 -10.93 33.70
C ALA A 128 -13.98 -11.64 33.95
N ALA A 129 -13.63 -11.91 35.21
CA ALA A 129 -12.40 -12.60 35.57
C ALA A 129 -12.32 -14.00 34.93
N GLY A 130 -11.28 -14.23 34.14
CA GLY A 130 -11.06 -15.49 33.42
C GLY A 130 -11.89 -15.66 32.12
N ALA A 131 -12.72 -14.68 31.75
CA ALA A 131 -13.36 -14.64 30.44
C ALA A 131 -12.39 -14.08 29.38
N ALA A 132 -12.58 -14.47 28.12
CA ALA A 132 -11.89 -13.83 27.00
C ALA A 132 -12.51 -12.44 26.72
N LEU A 133 -11.71 -11.50 26.22
CA LEU A 133 -12.16 -10.12 25.96
C LEU A 133 -13.34 -10.09 24.98
N GLU A 134 -13.32 -10.93 23.95
CA GLU A 134 -14.40 -11.08 22.98
C GLU A 134 -15.71 -11.55 23.61
N GLN A 135 -15.64 -12.37 24.66
CA GLN A 135 -16.82 -12.83 25.39
C GLN A 135 -17.43 -11.68 26.19
N ILE A 136 -16.60 -10.85 26.83
CA ILE A 136 -17.04 -9.66 27.57
C ILE A 136 -17.66 -8.64 26.60
N LYS A 137 -17.03 -8.41 25.44
CA LYS A 137 -17.59 -7.55 24.37
C LYS A 137 -18.98 -8.04 23.96
N ALA A 138 -19.15 -9.34 23.71
CA ALA A 138 -20.44 -9.93 23.35
C ALA A 138 -21.53 -9.77 24.43
N TRP A 139 -21.16 -9.70 25.72
CA TRP A 139 -22.11 -9.41 26.79
C TRP A 139 -22.52 -7.93 26.83
N VAL A 140 -21.57 -7.04 26.53
CA VAL A 140 -21.78 -5.59 26.55
C VAL A 140 -22.57 -5.14 25.30
N THR A 141 -22.38 -5.78 24.15
CA THR A 141 -23.13 -5.52 22.92
C THR A 141 -24.50 -6.20 22.91
N GLY A 142 -25.38 -5.79 22.00
CA GLY A 142 -26.76 -6.29 21.92
C GLY A 142 -27.64 -5.37 21.07
N GLU A 143 -28.94 -5.69 20.98
CA GLU A 143 -29.90 -4.87 20.23
C GLU A 143 -30.01 -3.45 20.81
N GLU A 144 -30.18 -2.46 19.92
CA GLU A 144 -30.35 -1.06 20.29
C GLU A 144 -31.57 -0.87 21.19
N GLY A 145 -31.43 -0.02 22.22
CA GLY A 145 -32.48 0.26 23.19
C GLY A 145 -32.61 -0.76 24.32
N THR A 146 -31.89 -1.88 24.28
CA THR A 146 -31.85 -2.85 25.40
C THR A 146 -30.93 -2.37 26.52
N SER A 147 -31.18 -2.80 27.76
CA SER A 147 -30.32 -2.45 28.90
C SER A 147 -29.26 -3.51 29.20
N VAL A 148 -28.15 -3.07 29.79
CA VAL A 148 -27.06 -3.91 30.31
C VAL A 148 -26.57 -3.35 31.64
N THR A 149 -26.23 -4.21 32.58
CA THR A 149 -25.62 -3.82 33.85
C THR A 149 -24.15 -4.21 33.86
N VAL A 150 -23.24 -3.26 34.08
CA VAL A 150 -21.81 -3.52 34.26
C VAL A 150 -21.40 -3.23 35.70
N THR A 151 -20.72 -4.18 36.33
CA THR A 151 -20.15 -4.04 37.68
C THR A 151 -18.70 -3.59 37.55
N VAL A 152 -18.40 -2.38 37.99
CA VAL A 152 -17.11 -1.71 37.81
C VAL A 152 -16.38 -1.58 39.15
N LEU A 153 -15.08 -1.88 39.15
CA LEU A 153 -14.15 -1.64 40.22
C LEU A 153 -13.38 -0.34 39.96
N ARG A 154 -13.57 0.65 40.83
CA ARG A 154 -12.85 1.94 40.84
C ARG A 154 -12.35 2.21 42.25
N ASP A 155 -11.06 2.51 42.41
CA ASP A 155 -10.42 2.80 43.71
C ASP A 155 -10.72 1.74 44.80
N GLY A 156 -10.74 0.46 44.42
CA GLY A 156 -11.03 -0.66 45.33
C GLY A 156 -12.50 -0.79 45.74
N ARG A 157 -13.42 -0.04 45.13
CA ARG A 157 -14.86 -0.12 45.37
C ARG A 157 -15.60 -0.61 44.13
N SER A 158 -16.50 -1.56 44.34
CA SER A 158 -17.35 -2.10 43.29
C SER A 158 -18.69 -1.34 43.23
N ARG A 159 -19.15 -1.01 42.02
CA ARG A 159 -20.43 -0.34 41.75
C ARG A 159 -21.07 -0.85 40.46
N ASP A 160 -22.39 -0.98 40.46
CA ASP A 160 -23.16 -1.34 39.28
C ASP A 160 -23.62 -0.09 38.51
N TYR A 161 -23.49 -0.16 37.19
CA TYR A 161 -23.95 0.84 36.25
C TYR A 161 -24.92 0.19 35.29
N MET A 162 -26.14 0.72 35.18
CA MET A 162 -27.13 0.26 34.21
C MET A 162 -27.12 1.21 33.01
N LEU A 163 -26.86 0.67 31.82
CA LEU A 163 -26.68 1.42 30.59
C LEU A 163 -27.69 0.95 29.56
N VAL A 164 -28.10 1.85 28.65
CA VAL A 164 -28.94 1.51 27.50
C VAL A 164 -28.04 1.43 26.27
N ARG A 165 -28.04 0.28 25.60
CA ARG A 165 -27.26 0.06 24.38
C ARG A 165 -27.76 0.98 23.29
N ARG A 166 -26.85 1.65 22.61
CA ARG A 166 -27.14 2.47 21.43
C ARG A 166 -26.05 2.30 20.39
N VAL A 167 -26.31 2.78 19.18
CA VAL A 167 -25.26 2.88 18.16
C VAL A 167 -24.12 3.73 18.73
N VAL A 168 -22.93 3.16 18.73
CA VAL A 168 -21.68 3.79 19.14
C VAL A 168 -20.98 4.23 17.86
N VAL A 169 -20.86 5.54 17.69
CA VAL A 169 -20.06 6.12 16.61
C VAL A 169 -18.64 6.28 17.14
N ILE A 170 -17.72 5.47 16.61
CA ILE A 170 -16.29 5.63 16.88
C ILE A 170 -15.77 6.61 15.81
N PRO A 171 -15.21 7.77 16.19
CA PRO A 171 -14.65 8.67 15.20
C PRO A 171 -13.58 7.95 14.39
N ALA A 172 -13.73 7.94 13.06
CA ALA A 172 -12.74 7.36 12.18
C ALA A 172 -11.42 8.15 12.18
N THR A 173 -11.41 9.36 12.75
CA THR A 173 -10.26 10.24 12.82
C THR A 173 -10.23 10.93 14.18
N GLU A 174 -9.13 10.78 14.91
CA GLU A 174 -8.90 11.41 16.21
C GLU A 174 -7.53 12.09 16.24
N THR A 175 -7.41 13.19 16.98
CA THR A 175 -6.16 13.93 17.16
C THR A 175 -5.77 13.99 18.63
N THR A 176 -4.50 13.77 18.93
CA THR A 176 -3.90 13.90 20.27
C THR A 176 -2.60 14.69 20.20
N LEU A 177 -2.19 15.31 21.30
CA LEU A 177 -0.91 16.01 21.43
C LEU A 177 0.02 15.20 22.33
N LEU A 178 1.07 14.63 21.77
CA LEU A 178 2.09 13.87 22.50
C LEU A 178 3.21 14.82 22.93
N ASP A 179 3.66 14.69 24.18
CA ASP A 179 4.73 15.48 24.80
C ASP A 179 4.61 17.00 24.62
N GLY A 180 3.38 17.48 24.41
CA GLY A 180 3.07 18.89 24.21
C GLY A 180 3.52 19.49 22.88
N HIS A 181 4.13 18.71 21.97
CA HIS A 181 4.73 19.24 20.73
C HIS A 181 4.59 18.33 19.49
N ILE A 182 4.10 17.10 19.64
CA ILE A 182 3.89 16.17 18.51
C ILE A 182 2.39 16.03 18.30
N GLY A 183 1.90 16.52 17.17
CA GLY A 183 0.51 16.31 16.77
C GLY A 183 0.34 14.90 16.21
N TYR A 184 -0.46 14.06 16.85
CA TYR A 184 -0.71 12.69 16.42
C TYR A 184 -2.15 12.52 15.97
N ILE A 185 -2.36 12.26 14.68
CA ILE A 185 -3.66 12.01 14.06
C ILE A 185 -3.77 10.53 13.72
N ARG A 186 -4.74 9.83 14.30
CA ARG A 186 -5.07 8.46 13.92
C ARG A 186 -6.27 8.47 13.01
N CYS A 187 -6.14 7.92 11.80
CA CYS A 187 -7.24 7.79 10.84
C CYS A 187 -7.42 6.33 10.44
N THR A 188 -8.54 5.72 10.81
CA THR A 188 -8.82 4.29 10.56
C THR A 188 -9.62 4.04 9.28
N THR A 189 -10.30 5.06 8.75
CA THR A 189 -10.96 5.04 7.43
C THR A 189 -11.22 6.48 6.96
N PHE A 190 -11.25 6.71 5.66
CA PHE A 190 -11.60 8.00 5.07
C PHE A 190 -13.09 8.08 4.75
N GLY A 191 -13.78 9.04 5.37
CA GLY A 191 -15.18 9.34 5.09
C GLY A 191 -15.42 10.84 4.94
N GLN A 192 -16.67 11.22 4.69
CA GLN A 192 -17.07 12.60 4.42
C GLN A 192 -16.59 13.63 5.47
N GLU A 193 -16.52 13.25 6.74
CA GLU A 193 -16.14 14.14 7.85
C GLU A 193 -14.63 14.18 8.12
N THR A 194 -13.84 13.29 7.51
CA THR A 194 -12.41 13.12 7.81
C THR A 194 -11.61 14.42 7.63
N LEU A 195 -11.85 15.19 6.57
CA LEU A 195 -11.15 16.46 6.36
C LEU A 195 -11.40 17.44 7.52
N GLY A 196 -12.64 17.55 7.99
CA GLY A 196 -13.00 18.43 9.10
C GLY A 196 -12.24 18.06 10.37
N HIS A 197 -12.17 16.77 10.70
CA HIS A 197 -11.41 16.29 11.86
C HIS A 197 -9.90 16.57 11.76
N PHE A 198 -9.30 16.48 10.57
CA PHE A 198 -7.91 16.88 10.36
C PHE A 198 -7.72 18.37 10.59
N GLU A 199 -8.56 19.22 10.01
CA GLU A 199 -8.44 20.68 10.12
C GLU A 199 -8.71 21.19 11.54
N ASP A 200 -9.70 20.62 12.22
CA ASP A 200 -9.99 20.91 13.62
C ASP A 200 -8.83 20.49 14.52
N GLY A 201 -8.28 19.29 14.32
CA GLY A 201 -7.11 18.79 15.06
C GLY A 201 -5.88 19.67 14.87
N ILE A 202 -5.61 20.09 13.63
CA ILE A 202 -4.53 21.02 13.30
C ILE A 202 -4.76 22.37 13.97
N SER A 203 -5.95 22.96 13.81
CA SER A 203 -6.24 24.29 14.34
C SER A 203 -6.23 24.32 15.87
N ALA A 204 -6.70 23.27 16.54
CA ALA A 204 -6.72 23.18 18.00
C ALA A 204 -5.30 23.11 18.61
N ASN A 205 -4.30 22.68 17.84
CA ASN A 205 -2.92 22.53 18.30
C ASN A 205 -1.94 23.49 17.58
N ASP A 206 -2.47 24.52 16.91
CA ASP A 206 -1.66 25.50 16.18
C ASP A 206 -0.67 26.22 17.11
N GLY A 207 0.58 26.34 16.64
CA GLY A 207 1.70 26.92 17.39
C GLY A 207 2.27 26.05 18.53
N ALA A 208 1.62 24.94 18.90
CA ALA A 208 2.17 23.96 19.84
C ALA A 208 2.94 22.84 19.12
N VAL A 209 2.43 22.39 17.97
CA VAL A 209 3.00 21.27 17.22
C VAL A 209 4.26 21.70 16.45
N ASP A 210 5.34 20.96 16.62
CA ASP A 210 6.54 21.05 15.78
C ASP A 210 6.49 20.06 14.61
N ARG A 211 5.87 18.89 14.81
CA ARG A 211 5.83 17.76 13.87
C ARG A 211 4.52 17.00 13.97
N TRP A 212 4.00 16.56 12.82
CA TRP A 212 2.82 15.71 12.77
C TRP A 212 3.20 14.24 12.59
N ILE A 213 2.43 13.35 13.20
CA ILE A 213 2.38 11.93 12.88
C ILE A 213 0.94 11.62 12.46
N VAL A 214 0.76 11.10 11.25
CA VAL A 214 -0.53 10.61 10.76
C VAL A 214 -0.45 9.10 10.67
N ASP A 215 -1.20 8.38 11.51
CA ASP A 215 -1.22 6.93 11.56
C ASP A 215 -2.34 6.34 10.70
N LEU A 216 -1.92 5.68 9.61
CA LEU A 216 -2.75 4.99 8.64
C LEU A 216 -2.50 3.47 8.64
N ARG A 217 -1.80 2.93 9.64
CA ARG A 217 -1.60 1.47 9.75
C ARG A 217 -2.95 0.78 9.93
N GLY A 218 -3.20 -0.27 9.15
CA GLY A 218 -4.48 -0.98 9.14
C GLY A 218 -5.64 -0.25 8.46
N ASN A 219 -5.42 0.95 7.91
CA ASN A 219 -6.45 1.70 7.21
C ASN A 219 -6.58 1.24 5.74
N GLY A 220 -7.63 0.48 5.45
CA GLY A 220 -7.92 -0.06 4.12
C GLY A 220 -8.40 0.96 3.06
N GLY A 221 -8.54 2.24 3.42
CA GLY A 221 -8.90 3.33 2.52
C GLY A 221 -10.21 4.01 2.90
N GLY A 222 -11.11 4.16 1.92
CA GLY A 222 -12.36 4.92 2.07
C GLY A 222 -12.55 5.90 0.90
N GLU A 223 -13.24 7.00 1.14
CA GLU A 223 -13.52 8.00 0.10
C GLU A 223 -12.24 8.67 -0.43
N ILE A 224 -12.04 8.60 -1.75
CA ILE A 224 -10.87 9.17 -2.44
C ILE A 224 -10.75 10.68 -2.17
N ASN A 225 -11.86 11.41 -2.27
CA ASN A 225 -11.83 12.86 -2.09
C ASN A 225 -11.47 13.23 -0.65
N ALA A 226 -11.97 12.50 0.36
CA ALA A 226 -11.57 12.72 1.75
C ALA A 226 -10.06 12.54 1.94
N ALA A 227 -9.46 11.47 1.41
CA ALA A 227 -8.02 11.26 1.49
C ALA A 227 -7.21 12.34 0.76
N VAL A 228 -7.62 12.71 -0.47
CA VAL A 228 -6.96 13.76 -1.26
C VAL A 228 -7.01 15.10 -0.54
N GLN A 229 -8.17 15.50 -0.03
CA GLN A 229 -8.29 16.77 0.68
C GLN A 229 -7.52 16.73 2.00
N SER A 230 -7.61 15.66 2.80
CA SER A 230 -6.86 15.54 4.06
C SER A 230 -5.35 15.54 3.85
N ALA A 231 -4.83 14.86 2.83
CA ALA A 231 -3.40 14.94 2.48
C ALA A 231 -3.01 16.37 2.09
N GLY A 232 -3.88 17.03 1.33
CA GLY A 232 -3.75 18.43 0.97
C GLY A 232 -3.74 19.41 2.15
N ALA A 233 -4.19 19.00 3.35
CA ALA A 233 -4.06 19.84 4.55
C ALA A 233 -2.58 20.05 4.93
N PHE A 234 -1.71 19.12 4.53
CA PHE A 234 -0.26 19.22 4.67
C PHE A 234 0.44 19.54 3.35
N ALA A 235 -0.06 19.02 2.22
CA ALA A 235 0.59 19.18 0.91
C ALA A 235 0.19 20.45 0.15
N GLY A 236 -0.91 21.09 0.52
CA GLY A 236 -1.40 22.32 -0.09
C GLY A 236 -2.28 22.11 -1.33
N SER A 237 -2.40 23.17 -2.13
CA SER A 237 -3.23 23.19 -3.32
C SER A 237 -2.53 22.62 -4.55
N GLY A 238 -3.32 22.16 -5.52
CA GLY A 238 -2.82 21.63 -6.77
C GLY A 238 -3.50 20.33 -7.18
N ASN A 239 -2.99 19.75 -8.27
CA ASN A 239 -3.41 18.44 -8.73
C ASN A 239 -2.73 17.39 -7.85
N LEU A 240 -3.53 16.67 -7.07
CA LEU A 240 -3.01 15.76 -6.04
C LEU A 240 -3.19 14.29 -6.41
N LEU A 241 -4.01 13.98 -7.42
CA LEU A 241 -4.20 12.63 -7.91
C LEU A 241 -4.70 12.66 -9.34
N TYR A 242 -4.21 11.74 -10.15
CA TYR A 242 -4.70 11.49 -11.50
C TYR A 242 -5.40 10.14 -11.56
N ARG A 243 -6.42 10.03 -12.40
CA ARG A 243 -7.19 8.80 -12.63
C ARG A 243 -7.30 8.56 -14.12
N ARG A 244 -6.71 7.47 -14.62
CA ARG A 244 -6.79 7.04 -16.01
C ARG A 244 -7.94 6.05 -16.20
N ASP A 245 -8.69 6.19 -17.29
CA ASP A 245 -9.67 5.19 -17.75
C ASP A 245 -9.12 4.29 -18.88
N ASN A 246 -9.96 3.44 -19.45
CA ASN A 246 -9.56 2.52 -20.51
C ASN A 246 -9.31 3.19 -21.87
N GLU A 247 -9.78 4.42 -22.08
CA GLU A 247 -9.49 5.23 -23.28
C GLU A 247 -8.15 5.96 -23.15
N GLY A 248 -7.46 5.83 -22.01
CA GLY A 248 -6.22 6.54 -21.71
C GLY A 248 -6.43 8.00 -21.30
N LEU A 249 -7.67 8.41 -20.97
CA LEU A 249 -7.98 9.77 -20.55
C LEU A 249 -7.73 9.95 -19.05
N TYR A 250 -7.09 11.05 -18.68
CA TYR A 250 -6.78 11.38 -17.28
C TYR A 250 -7.78 12.38 -16.70
N GLY A 251 -8.53 11.94 -15.69
CA GLY A 251 -9.20 12.81 -14.73
C GLY A 251 -8.27 13.24 -13.59
N VAL A 252 -8.62 14.32 -12.89
CA VAL A 252 -7.79 14.89 -11.81
C VAL A 252 -8.62 15.15 -10.55
N TYR A 253 -8.07 14.80 -9.39
CA TYR A 253 -8.54 15.29 -8.10
C TYR A 253 -7.64 16.43 -7.64
N ARG A 254 -8.28 17.54 -7.28
CA ARG A 254 -7.61 18.81 -7.02
C ARG A 254 -8.04 19.35 -5.65
N ARG A 255 -7.10 20.01 -4.98
CA ARG A 255 -7.39 20.87 -3.82
C ARG A 255 -7.11 22.31 -4.22
N GLU A 256 -8.04 23.21 -3.92
CA GLU A 256 -7.85 24.65 -4.14
C GLU A 256 -7.35 25.36 -2.88
N ALA A 257 -7.73 24.86 -1.70
CA ALA A 257 -7.30 25.42 -0.42
C ALA A 257 -5.80 25.23 -0.19
N GLY A 258 -5.14 26.22 0.43
CA GLY A 258 -3.76 26.09 0.87
C GLY A 258 -3.58 25.05 1.98
N GLN A 259 -2.34 24.93 2.46
CA GLN A 259 -2.01 24.08 3.60
C GLN A 259 -2.71 24.59 4.86
N SER A 260 -3.20 23.67 5.67
CA SER A 260 -3.72 23.93 7.01
C SER A 260 -2.58 23.90 8.05
N SER A 261 -1.53 23.10 7.82
CA SER A 261 -0.27 23.13 8.60
C SER A 261 0.94 23.20 7.68
N LEU A 262 1.95 23.97 8.10
CA LEU A 262 3.26 24.06 7.43
C LEU A 262 4.31 23.13 8.05
N ASP A 263 3.98 22.48 9.17
CA ASP A 263 4.88 21.58 9.88
C ASP A 263 4.90 20.22 9.18
N PRO A 264 6.07 19.57 9.07
CA PRO A 264 6.19 18.35 8.31
C PRO A 264 5.53 17.18 9.04
N VAL A 265 5.06 16.22 8.24
CA VAL A 265 4.32 15.05 8.71
C VAL A 265 5.10 13.75 8.50
N VAL A 266 5.04 12.86 9.48
CA VAL A 266 5.40 11.44 9.34
C VAL A 266 4.12 10.65 9.12
N VAL A 267 3.99 9.97 7.98
CA VAL A 267 2.86 9.07 7.71
C VAL A 267 3.27 7.65 8.09
N LEU A 268 2.60 7.08 9.08
CA LEU A 268 2.80 5.69 9.47
C LEU A 268 1.92 4.78 8.62
N VAL A 269 2.53 3.77 8.03
CA VAL A 269 1.86 2.82 7.13
C VAL A 269 2.30 1.39 7.41
N ASN A 270 1.50 0.42 6.98
CA ASN A 270 1.89 -0.99 6.99
C ASN A 270 1.30 -1.77 5.81
N GLY A 271 1.50 -3.09 5.79
CA GLY A 271 0.99 -3.99 4.75
C GLY A 271 -0.53 -3.97 4.57
N ASP A 272 -1.30 -3.52 5.56
CA ASP A 272 -2.76 -3.39 5.52
C ASP A 272 -3.23 -1.98 5.13
N THR A 273 -2.33 -1.00 5.02
CA THR A 273 -2.63 0.34 4.49
C THR A 273 -2.92 0.21 2.99
N ALA A 274 -4.13 0.57 2.56
CA ALA A 274 -4.57 0.32 1.18
C ALA A 274 -5.36 1.49 0.56
N SER A 275 -5.42 1.52 -0.77
CA SER A 275 -6.33 2.37 -1.54
C SER A 275 -6.18 3.87 -1.19
N SER A 276 -7.24 4.54 -0.74
CA SER A 276 -7.24 5.96 -0.37
C SER A 276 -6.16 6.33 0.67
N SER A 277 -5.75 5.40 1.54
CA SER A 277 -4.62 5.61 2.46
C SER A 277 -3.27 5.65 1.74
N GLU A 278 -3.11 4.87 0.69
CA GLU A 278 -1.92 4.90 -0.17
C GLU A 278 -1.89 6.17 -1.01
N ILE A 279 -3.05 6.65 -1.45
CA ILE A 279 -3.20 7.96 -2.10
C ILE A 279 -2.69 9.06 -1.16
N PHE A 280 -3.14 9.07 0.11
CA PHE A 280 -2.66 10.04 1.10
C PHE A 280 -1.13 9.99 1.23
N ALA A 281 -0.56 8.79 1.45
CA ALA A 281 0.88 8.61 1.60
C ALA A 281 1.66 9.06 0.35
N SER A 282 1.14 8.76 -0.85
CA SER A 282 1.74 9.15 -2.13
C SER A 282 1.77 10.67 -2.29
N ILE A 283 0.70 11.37 -1.91
CA ILE A 283 0.61 12.84 -1.98
C ILE A 283 1.64 13.48 -1.06
N ILE A 284 1.73 13.03 0.19
CA ILE A 284 2.68 13.56 1.16
C ILE A 284 4.13 13.38 0.67
N ARG A 285 4.45 12.19 0.16
CA ARG A 285 5.75 11.88 -0.41
C ARG A 285 6.09 12.76 -1.61
N ASP A 286 5.20 12.80 -2.59
CA ASP A 286 5.45 13.44 -3.88
C ASP A 286 5.49 14.97 -3.78
N GLN A 287 4.67 15.54 -2.90
CA GLN A 287 4.67 16.99 -2.62
C GLN A 287 5.70 17.40 -1.58
N GLN A 288 6.49 16.45 -1.07
CA GLN A 288 7.55 16.69 -0.08
C GLN A 288 7.03 17.34 1.20
N ALA A 289 5.77 17.09 1.58
CA ALA A 289 5.17 17.62 2.80
C ALA A 289 5.64 16.87 4.06
N GLY A 290 6.34 15.75 3.88
CA GLY A 290 6.69 14.86 4.98
C GLY A 290 7.45 13.62 4.51
N ILE A 291 7.49 12.62 5.39
CA ILE A 291 8.04 11.29 5.10
C ILE A 291 7.00 10.21 5.40
N VAL A 292 7.26 9.00 4.90
CA VAL A 292 6.43 7.81 5.11
C VAL A 292 7.32 6.78 5.80
N VAL A 293 6.83 6.16 6.87
CA VAL A 293 7.60 5.23 7.73
C VAL A 293 6.75 3.97 7.99
N GLY A 294 7.39 2.80 7.92
CA GLY A 294 6.76 1.52 8.21
C GLY A 294 7.09 0.46 7.15
N SER A 295 6.16 -0.46 6.89
CA SER A 295 6.31 -1.48 5.85
C SER A 295 5.67 -1.06 4.53
N ARG A 296 6.01 -1.76 3.44
CA ARG A 296 5.43 -1.51 2.11
C ARG A 296 3.92 -1.77 2.12
N THR A 297 3.15 -0.79 1.64
CA THR A 297 1.67 -0.81 1.69
C THR A 297 1.04 -1.81 0.73
N TYR A 298 -0.26 -2.03 0.84
CA TYR A 298 -0.98 -3.13 0.19
C TYR A 298 -0.86 -3.17 -1.35
N GLY A 299 -0.90 -2.03 -2.02
CA GLY A 299 -0.77 -1.94 -3.48
C GLY A 299 -2.10 -1.96 -4.24
N LYS A 300 -3.15 -1.32 -3.72
CA LYS A 300 -4.43 -1.17 -4.42
C LYS A 300 -4.52 0.20 -5.07
N GLY A 301 -4.01 0.31 -6.30
CA GLY A 301 -3.98 1.55 -7.09
C GLY A 301 -5.12 1.67 -8.11
N VAL A 302 -6.19 0.88 -7.96
CA VAL A 302 -7.30 0.80 -8.92
C VAL A 302 -8.66 1.04 -8.27
N ALA A 303 -9.63 1.51 -9.07
CA ALA A 303 -11.03 1.60 -8.71
C ALA A 303 -11.93 0.80 -9.66
N GLN A 304 -13.02 0.30 -9.09
CA GLN A 304 -13.98 -0.52 -9.81
C GLN A 304 -15.27 0.26 -10.09
N VAL A 305 -15.92 -0.09 -11.20
CA VAL A 305 -17.32 0.23 -11.48
C VAL A 305 -18.15 -1.03 -11.31
N LEU A 306 -19.41 -0.85 -10.94
CA LEU A 306 -20.37 -1.94 -10.78
C LEU A 306 -21.38 -1.83 -11.92
N LEU A 307 -21.49 -2.88 -12.71
CA LEU A 307 -22.39 -3.00 -13.85
C LEU A 307 -23.47 -4.02 -13.49
N ASP A 308 -24.73 -3.65 -13.59
CA ASP A 308 -25.86 -4.51 -13.24
C ASP A 308 -27.05 -4.26 -14.19
N GLY A 309 -28.21 -4.85 -13.87
CA GLY A 309 -29.43 -4.67 -14.65
C GLY A 309 -29.93 -3.22 -14.78
N GLU A 310 -29.55 -2.30 -13.87
CA GLU A 310 -29.89 -0.88 -14.02
C GLU A 310 -29.07 -0.22 -15.14
N SER A 311 -27.82 -0.64 -15.30
CA SER A 311 -26.90 -0.10 -16.30
C SER A 311 -27.01 -0.83 -17.65
N TYR A 312 -27.33 -2.13 -17.64
CA TYR A 312 -27.30 -3.01 -18.81
C TYR A 312 -28.37 -4.11 -18.76
N GLU A 313 -29.64 -3.73 -18.95
CA GLU A 313 -30.80 -4.65 -18.89
C GLU A 313 -30.67 -5.87 -19.83
N ASP A 314 -30.05 -5.71 -21.01
CA ASP A 314 -29.87 -6.80 -21.97
C ASP A 314 -28.75 -7.80 -21.58
N CYS A 315 -27.89 -7.44 -20.61
CA CYS A 315 -26.73 -8.25 -20.20
C CYS A 315 -26.91 -8.95 -18.85
N PHE A 316 -27.73 -8.39 -17.95
CA PHE A 316 -27.90 -8.91 -16.60
C PHE A 316 -29.36 -9.31 -16.35
N GLY A 317 -29.57 -10.51 -15.78
CA GLY A 317 -30.86 -10.90 -15.23
C GLY A 317 -31.24 -10.11 -13.97
N GLU A 318 -32.37 -10.45 -13.34
CA GLU A 318 -32.75 -9.84 -12.05
C GLU A 318 -31.73 -10.22 -10.95
N GLY A 319 -30.87 -9.28 -10.58
CA GLY A 319 -29.97 -9.38 -9.42
C GLY A 319 -28.50 -9.70 -9.73
N ASP A 320 -28.10 -9.95 -10.98
CA ASP A 320 -26.69 -10.20 -11.28
C ASP A 320 -25.90 -8.90 -11.48
N ALA A 321 -24.59 -8.95 -11.23
CA ALA A 321 -23.70 -7.81 -11.48
C ALA A 321 -22.29 -8.24 -11.92
N LEU A 322 -21.61 -7.39 -12.69
CA LEU A 322 -20.19 -7.47 -12.98
C LEU A 322 -19.49 -6.25 -12.39
N LYS A 323 -18.59 -6.48 -11.46
CA LYS A 323 -17.66 -5.47 -10.95
C LYS A 323 -16.41 -5.49 -11.80
N VAL A 324 -16.03 -4.34 -12.37
CA VAL A 324 -14.91 -4.23 -13.31
C VAL A 324 -13.91 -3.18 -12.83
N THR A 325 -12.62 -3.52 -12.80
CA THR A 325 -11.55 -2.54 -12.60
C THR A 325 -11.47 -1.60 -13.80
N ALA A 326 -11.95 -0.37 -13.62
CA ALA A 326 -12.12 0.59 -14.70
C ALA A 326 -11.18 1.79 -14.65
N TYR A 327 -10.53 2.00 -13.51
CA TYR A 327 -9.65 3.14 -13.33
C TYR A 327 -8.36 2.75 -12.63
N ARG A 328 -7.26 3.40 -13.04
CA ARG A 328 -5.96 3.33 -12.35
C ARG A 328 -5.57 4.72 -11.86
N PHE A 329 -5.07 4.78 -10.64
CA PHE A 329 -4.64 6.02 -10.00
C PHE A 329 -3.14 6.24 -10.15
N PHE A 330 -2.78 7.51 -10.27
CA PHE A 330 -1.41 7.95 -10.31
C PHE A 330 -1.21 9.15 -9.39
N SER A 331 -0.10 9.14 -8.66
CA SER A 331 0.32 10.16 -7.70
C SER A 331 0.59 11.51 -8.39
N PRO A 332 0.82 12.61 -7.65
CA PRO A 332 1.12 13.91 -8.23
C PRO A 332 2.28 13.91 -9.23
N LEU A 333 3.31 13.07 -9.01
CA LEU A 333 4.44 12.91 -9.94
C LEU A 333 4.25 11.80 -10.97
N GLY A 334 3.06 11.19 -11.02
CA GLY A 334 2.64 10.28 -12.07
C GLY A 334 2.97 8.80 -11.84
N ALA A 335 3.46 8.41 -10.66
CA ALA A 335 3.67 7.00 -10.30
C ALA A 335 2.34 6.32 -10.00
N THR A 336 2.21 5.03 -10.31
CA THR A 336 1.15 4.20 -9.74
C THR A 336 1.70 3.28 -8.66
N ASN A 337 0.95 3.12 -7.58
CA ASN A 337 1.23 2.14 -6.52
C ASN A 337 0.43 0.84 -6.71
N ASP A 338 -0.29 0.69 -7.83
CA ASP A 338 -1.03 -0.53 -8.15
C ASP A 338 -0.09 -1.74 -8.20
N LYS A 339 -0.48 -2.83 -7.54
CA LYS A 339 0.29 -4.08 -7.32
C LYS A 339 1.60 -3.94 -6.51
N ILE A 340 2.23 -2.77 -6.53
CA ILE A 340 3.55 -2.53 -5.91
C ILE A 340 3.42 -2.07 -4.46
N GLY A 341 2.44 -1.21 -4.18
CA GLY A 341 2.36 -0.46 -2.93
C GLY A 341 3.30 0.75 -2.89
N ILE A 342 3.10 1.60 -1.89
CA ILE A 342 4.00 2.71 -1.55
C ILE A 342 5.20 2.13 -0.82
N ILE A 343 6.38 2.37 -1.39
CA ILE A 343 7.65 2.15 -0.69
C ILE A 343 7.87 3.35 0.26
N PRO A 344 7.96 3.12 1.58
CA PRO A 344 8.17 4.20 2.54
C PRO A 344 9.56 4.83 2.37
N HIS A 345 9.78 6.01 2.96
CA HIS A 345 11.12 6.61 3.01
C HIS A 345 12.04 5.83 3.97
N LEU A 346 11.46 5.26 5.03
CA LEU A 346 12.14 4.38 5.96
C LEU A 346 11.37 3.07 6.04
N LEU A 347 11.95 2.00 5.48
CA LEU A 347 11.40 0.66 5.54
C LEU A 347 11.75 0.03 6.90
N VAL A 348 10.76 -0.03 7.77
CA VAL A 348 10.87 -0.44 9.17
C VAL A 348 9.85 -1.53 9.45
N ASP A 349 10.22 -2.53 10.25
CA ASP A 349 9.29 -3.54 10.73
C ASP A 349 8.12 -2.89 11.50
N ASP A 350 6.91 -3.39 11.31
CA ASP A 350 5.69 -2.84 11.92
C ASP A 350 5.78 -2.73 13.45
N ALA A 351 6.56 -3.60 14.09
CA ALA A 351 6.80 -3.60 15.53
C ALA A 351 7.52 -2.33 16.02
N TYR A 352 8.32 -1.67 15.18
CA TYR A 352 9.12 -0.50 15.54
C TYR A 352 8.66 0.78 14.85
N ALA A 353 7.78 0.70 13.85
CA ALA A 353 7.41 1.84 13.02
C ALA A 353 6.91 3.06 13.83
N ALA A 354 6.03 2.84 14.81
CA ALA A 354 5.47 3.91 15.64
C ALA A 354 6.54 4.60 16.48
N ASP A 355 7.42 3.81 17.11
CA ASP A 355 8.49 4.31 17.95
C ASP A 355 9.56 5.05 17.12
N VAL A 356 9.85 4.58 15.90
CA VAL A 356 10.73 5.30 14.96
C VAL A 356 10.14 6.65 14.56
N ALA A 357 8.84 6.71 14.24
CA ALA A 357 8.17 7.98 13.94
C ALA A 357 8.18 8.93 15.15
N TYR A 358 7.95 8.40 16.35
CA TYR A 358 8.05 9.16 17.60
C TYR A 358 9.47 9.71 17.81
N LEU A 359 10.50 8.88 17.65
CA LEU A 359 11.90 9.34 17.75
C LEU A 359 12.23 10.45 16.76
N LEU A 360 11.77 10.35 15.50
CA LEU A 360 12.00 11.37 14.47
C LEU A 360 11.23 12.68 14.70
N ALA A 361 10.12 12.62 15.44
CA ALA A 361 9.26 13.74 15.72
C ALA A 361 9.75 14.62 16.88
N GLY A 362 10.97 14.40 17.38
CA GLY A 362 11.56 15.23 18.43
C GLY A 362 11.64 16.72 18.05
N SER A 363 11.51 17.58 19.05
CA SER A 363 11.61 19.03 18.87
C SER A 363 12.95 19.47 18.29
N ASN A 364 12.90 20.51 17.46
CA ASN A 364 14.11 21.20 17.01
C ASN A 364 14.81 21.88 18.21
N PRO A 365 16.09 21.60 18.50
CA PRO A 365 16.81 22.19 19.62
C PRO A 365 16.95 23.71 19.48
N LYS A 366 16.18 24.46 20.26
CA LYS A 366 16.27 25.94 20.32
C LYS A 366 17.39 26.37 21.27
N GLY A 367 18.64 26.34 20.78
CA GLY A 367 19.78 27.01 21.41
C GLY A 367 20.87 26.11 21.99
N ASP A 368 20.61 24.84 22.27
CA ASP A 368 21.62 23.85 22.62
C ASP A 368 21.35 22.54 21.87
N THR A 369 22.30 22.14 21.03
CA THR A 369 22.20 20.91 20.23
C THR A 369 22.66 19.66 20.97
N GLY A 370 23.29 19.79 22.14
CA GLY A 370 23.82 18.66 22.90
C GLY A 370 22.74 17.62 23.21
N GLY A 371 23.04 16.33 23.02
CA GLY A 371 22.07 15.24 23.25
C GLY A 371 21.08 15.03 22.10
N MET A 372 21.24 15.73 20.98
CA MET A 372 20.38 15.56 19.79
C MET A 372 21.13 14.88 18.65
N LEU A 373 20.42 14.01 17.93
CA LEU A 373 20.78 13.57 16.59
C LEU A 373 19.87 14.27 15.58
N ARG A 374 20.46 14.88 14.55
CA ARG A 374 19.73 15.43 13.41
C ARG A 374 19.89 14.49 12.21
N VAL A 375 18.76 14.12 11.63
CA VAL A 375 18.67 13.28 10.44
C VAL A 375 18.18 14.17 9.29
N ASP A 376 19.07 14.46 8.35
CA ASP A 376 18.77 15.26 7.17
C ASP A 376 18.33 14.32 6.04
N MET A 377 17.03 14.37 5.75
CA MET A 377 16.42 13.83 4.53
C MET A 377 15.78 15.02 3.77
N LYS A 378 14.57 14.86 3.21
CA LYS A 378 13.81 15.99 2.65
C LYS A 378 13.55 17.10 3.68
N TRP A 379 13.40 16.70 4.94
CA TRP A 379 13.27 17.57 6.09
C TRP A 379 14.37 17.26 7.10
N ARG A 380 14.55 18.19 8.04
CA ARG A 380 15.38 17.97 9.22
C ARG A 380 14.53 17.36 10.32
N TRP A 381 14.86 16.12 10.64
CA TRP A 381 14.26 15.38 11.75
C TRP A 381 15.24 15.37 12.92
N TYR A 382 14.70 15.33 14.13
CA TYR A 382 15.50 15.42 15.35
C TYR A 382 15.12 14.28 16.27
N VAL A 383 16.14 13.62 16.80
CA VAL A 383 16.01 12.50 17.73
C VAL A 383 16.69 12.90 19.03
N ASP A 384 15.93 12.83 20.13
CA ASP A 384 16.47 12.96 21.47
C ASP A 384 17.25 11.69 21.84
N LEU A 385 18.56 11.82 22.06
CA LEU A 385 19.45 10.67 22.26
C LEU A 385 19.33 10.07 23.66
N GLU A 386 18.83 10.80 24.65
CA GLU A 386 18.54 10.22 25.97
C GLU A 386 17.40 9.19 25.85
N THR A 387 16.34 9.55 25.12
CA THR A 387 15.20 8.69 24.83
C THR A 387 15.62 7.53 23.92
N ALA A 388 16.31 7.81 22.82
CA ALA A 388 16.72 6.80 21.83
C ALA A 388 17.74 5.79 22.39
N ALA A 389 18.64 6.22 23.28
CA ALA A 389 19.66 5.36 23.87
C ALA A 389 19.19 4.66 25.17
N SER A 390 17.97 4.91 25.64
CA SER A 390 17.38 4.17 26.76
C SER A 390 17.18 2.69 26.40
N ASP A 391 17.11 1.80 27.40
CA ASP A 391 16.88 0.37 27.15
C ASP A 391 15.58 0.09 26.36
N ALA A 392 14.56 0.92 26.55
CA ALA A 392 13.30 0.86 25.80
C ALA A 392 13.41 1.45 24.39
N GLY A 393 14.22 2.49 24.19
CA GLY A 393 14.37 3.18 22.90
C GLY A 393 15.35 2.50 21.94
N LYS A 394 16.36 1.77 22.44
CA LYS A 394 17.40 1.14 21.63
C LYS A 394 16.89 0.27 20.47
N PRO A 395 15.83 -0.54 20.61
CA PRO A 395 15.28 -1.31 19.49
C PRO A 395 14.81 -0.40 18.34
N ALA A 396 14.02 0.64 18.65
CA ALA A 396 13.54 1.59 17.66
C ALA A 396 14.68 2.43 17.07
N PHE A 397 15.65 2.82 17.89
CA PHE A 397 16.82 3.57 17.40
C PHE A 397 17.67 2.71 16.45
N THR A 398 17.85 1.43 16.76
CA THR A 398 18.51 0.47 15.86
C THR A 398 17.75 0.35 14.55
N ALA A 399 16.43 0.15 14.60
CA ALA A 399 15.59 0.03 13.43
C ALA A 399 15.60 1.30 12.56
N LEU A 400 15.64 2.49 13.18
CA LEU A 400 15.82 3.76 12.47
C LEU A 400 17.14 3.76 11.70
N LEU A 401 18.26 3.47 12.36
CA LEU A 401 19.59 3.52 11.74
C LEU A 401 19.77 2.50 10.61
N GLU A 402 19.14 1.32 10.71
CA GLU A 402 19.15 0.30 9.65
C GLU A 402 18.32 0.70 8.42
N ALA A 403 17.24 1.46 8.62
CA ALA A 403 16.33 1.88 7.57
C ALA A 403 16.81 3.11 6.78
N LEU A 404 17.88 3.78 7.23
CA LEU A 404 18.39 4.97 6.57
C LEU A 404 18.96 4.65 5.18
N PRO A 405 18.47 5.32 4.12
CA PRO A 405 19.09 5.21 2.80
C PRO A 405 20.44 5.97 2.77
N PRO A 406 21.34 5.65 1.83
CA PRO A 406 22.61 6.37 1.64
C PRO A 406 22.46 7.89 1.47
N SER A 407 21.31 8.37 0.99
CA SER A 407 21.03 9.79 0.82
C SER A 407 20.75 10.55 2.13
N ALA A 408 20.56 9.85 3.25
CA ALA A 408 20.32 10.47 4.55
C ALA A 408 21.64 10.87 5.22
N ASN A 409 21.74 12.13 5.68
CA ASN A 409 22.92 12.62 6.37
C ASN A 409 22.66 12.72 7.88
N LEU A 410 23.64 12.30 8.69
CA LEU A 410 23.51 12.27 10.15
C LEU A 410 24.45 13.27 10.81
N TRP A 411 23.90 14.01 11.78
CA TRP A 411 24.64 15.03 12.50
C TRP A 411 24.43 14.88 14.00
N LEU A 412 25.50 14.64 14.72
CA LEU A 412 25.51 14.57 16.18
C LEU A 412 25.68 15.97 16.77
N GLY A 413 24.83 16.33 17.72
CA GLY A 413 24.89 17.60 18.41
C GLY A 413 26.06 17.68 19.38
N THR A 414 26.89 18.72 19.23
CA THR A 414 28.11 18.93 20.04
C THR A 414 27.95 19.99 21.13
N GLY A 415 26.75 20.51 21.32
CA GLY A 415 26.43 21.55 22.30
C GLY A 415 26.45 22.97 21.71
N GLY A 416 25.71 23.88 22.35
CA GLY A 416 25.52 25.26 21.91
C GLY A 416 24.58 25.40 20.71
N ALA A 417 24.36 26.62 20.24
CA ALA A 417 23.25 26.93 19.32
C ALA A 417 23.38 26.32 17.91
N GLU A 418 24.60 26.05 17.46
CA GLU A 418 24.88 25.54 16.11
C GLU A 418 25.89 24.38 16.10
N GLY A 419 26.15 23.76 17.26
CA GLY A 419 27.15 22.71 17.37
C GLY A 419 26.70 21.41 16.72
N TRP A 420 27.16 21.11 15.51
CA TRP A 420 26.87 19.86 14.80
C TRP A 420 28.15 19.26 14.25
N ARG A 421 28.30 17.94 14.39
CA ARG A 421 29.36 17.15 13.76
C ARG A 421 28.72 16.05 12.91
N GLU A 422 29.16 15.91 11.68
CA GLU A 422 28.76 14.79 10.83
C GLU A 422 29.16 13.45 11.46
N THR A 423 28.30 12.46 11.33
CA THR A 423 28.51 11.11 11.87
C THR A 423 27.90 10.05 10.94
N THR A 424 28.12 8.78 11.25
CA THR A 424 27.56 7.65 10.49
C THR A 424 26.73 6.75 11.41
N ALA A 425 25.85 5.93 10.83
CA ALA A 425 25.12 4.92 11.59
C ALA A 425 26.08 3.98 12.35
N ALA A 426 27.20 3.59 11.73
CA ALA A 426 28.20 2.74 12.36
C ALA A 426 28.86 3.40 13.60
N GLU A 427 29.19 4.70 13.52
CA GLU A 427 29.72 5.45 14.67
C GLU A 427 28.69 5.53 15.81
N LEU A 428 27.42 5.80 15.49
CA LEU A 428 26.35 5.85 16.49
C LEU A 428 26.10 4.49 17.14
N VAL A 429 26.16 3.41 16.37
CA VAL A 429 26.01 2.04 16.88
C VAL A 429 27.10 1.69 17.88
N GLU A 430 28.35 2.09 17.61
CA GLU A 430 29.47 1.93 18.54
C GLU A 430 29.30 2.81 19.78
N GLU A 431 28.97 4.09 19.60
CA GLU A 431 28.85 5.09 20.69
C GLU A 431 27.73 4.73 21.68
N TYR A 432 26.59 4.25 21.19
CA TYR A 432 25.40 3.95 22.01
C TYR A 432 25.20 2.45 22.32
N GLY A 433 26.11 1.58 21.86
CA GLY A 433 26.12 0.15 22.16
C GLY A 433 24.89 -0.58 21.61
N LEU A 434 24.57 -0.38 20.34
CA LEU A 434 23.40 -0.97 19.67
C LEU A 434 23.70 -2.38 19.16
N THR A 435 23.70 -3.36 20.06
CA THR A 435 24.16 -4.74 19.78
C THR A 435 23.34 -5.54 18.76
N GLY A 436 22.14 -5.08 18.39
CA GLY A 436 21.26 -5.72 17.42
C GLY A 436 21.40 -5.22 15.99
N TYR A 437 22.24 -4.20 15.76
CA TYR A 437 22.36 -3.53 14.46
C TYR A 437 22.94 -4.43 13.37
N ALA A 438 22.25 -4.49 12.23
CA ALA A 438 22.70 -5.10 11.00
C ALA A 438 22.63 -4.10 9.84
N SER A 439 23.81 -3.67 9.35
CA SER A 439 23.87 -2.80 8.16
C SER A 439 23.24 -3.49 6.96
N ARG A 440 22.37 -2.77 6.24
CA ARG A 440 21.82 -3.18 4.94
C ARG A 440 22.78 -2.90 3.78
N ALA A 441 23.86 -2.15 4.01
CA ALA A 441 24.85 -1.82 2.98
C ALA A 441 25.88 -2.94 2.80
N PHE A 442 26.36 -3.12 1.57
CA PHE A 442 27.32 -4.16 1.22
C PHE A 442 28.77 -3.70 1.37
N THR A 443 29.63 -4.58 1.90
CA THR A 443 31.02 -4.22 2.25
C THR A 443 31.96 -4.11 1.04
N ASP A 444 31.60 -4.72 -0.09
CA ASP A 444 32.39 -4.74 -1.34
C ASP A 444 32.05 -3.60 -2.30
N LEU A 445 31.27 -2.60 -1.86
CA LEU A 445 30.84 -1.46 -2.68
C LEU A 445 31.48 -0.12 -2.29
N ALA A 446 32.36 -0.07 -1.29
CA ALA A 446 32.84 1.18 -0.69
C ALA A 446 33.49 2.18 -1.68
N ASP A 447 34.05 1.69 -2.80
CA ASP A 447 34.71 2.50 -3.83
C ASP A 447 34.04 2.35 -5.22
N GLU A 448 32.86 1.74 -5.29
CA GLU A 448 32.20 1.43 -6.56
C GLU A 448 31.37 2.61 -7.07
N PRO A 449 31.50 2.99 -8.37
CA PRO A 449 30.47 3.76 -9.03
C PRO A 449 29.12 3.05 -8.82
N PHE A 450 28.09 3.81 -8.42
CA PHE A 450 26.74 3.30 -8.13
C PHE A 450 26.54 2.55 -6.80
N ALA A 451 27.48 2.62 -5.85
CA ALA A 451 27.29 2.08 -4.50
C ALA A 451 25.97 2.56 -3.85
N ASP A 452 25.65 3.85 -3.98
CA ASP A 452 24.42 4.44 -3.44
C ASP A 452 23.16 3.82 -4.04
N ALA A 453 23.14 3.55 -5.36
CA ALA A 453 22.00 2.93 -6.03
C ALA A 453 21.74 1.53 -5.47
N ILE A 454 22.80 0.72 -5.36
CA ILE A 454 22.69 -0.67 -4.89
C ILE A 454 22.34 -0.71 -3.39
N ASN A 455 23.00 0.12 -2.57
CA ASN A 455 22.72 0.19 -1.13
C ASN A 455 21.33 0.78 -0.86
N THR A 456 20.82 1.66 -1.73
CA THR A 456 19.42 2.13 -1.64
C THR A 456 18.45 0.98 -1.91
N LEU A 457 18.68 0.17 -2.95
CA LEU A 457 17.85 -1.02 -3.20
C LEU A 457 17.91 -2.03 -2.06
N ALA A 458 19.08 -2.19 -1.41
CA ALA A 458 19.23 -3.03 -0.23
C ALA A 458 18.48 -2.47 0.99
N ALA A 459 18.48 -1.14 1.19
CA ALA A 459 17.72 -0.50 2.26
C ALA A 459 16.21 -0.76 2.15
N TYR A 460 15.70 -1.04 0.94
CA TYR A 460 14.29 -1.37 0.67
C TYR A 460 14.02 -2.86 0.45
N ASP A 461 14.97 -3.74 0.80
CA ASP A 461 14.90 -5.20 0.62
C ASP A 461 14.62 -5.64 -0.84
N ILE A 462 14.95 -4.80 -1.83
CA ILE A 462 14.79 -5.11 -3.26
C ILE A 462 15.94 -5.99 -3.74
N VAL A 463 17.14 -5.75 -3.22
CA VAL A 463 18.37 -6.48 -3.56
C VAL A 463 18.90 -7.20 -2.33
N SER A 464 19.37 -8.43 -2.52
CA SER A 464 20.08 -9.19 -1.49
C SER A 464 21.50 -9.55 -1.93
N GLY A 465 22.40 -9.59 -0.94
CA GLY A 465 23.79 -10.00 -1.12
C GLY A 465 23.98 -11.53 -1.14
N SER A 466 25.23 -11.96 -1.08
CA SER A 466 25.61 -13.38 -1.12
C SER A 466 25.55 -14.10 0.24
N GLY A 467 25.04 -13.43 1.28
CA GLY A 467 24.94 -13.95 2.65
C GLY A 467 26.21 -13.79 3.50
N ASP A 468 27.31 -13.32 2.91
CA ASP A 468 28.60 -13.03 3.57
C ASP A 468 28.85 -11.52 3.76
N GLY A 469 27.83 -10.68 3.56
CA GLY A 469 27.92 -9.22 3.57
C GLY A 469 28.33 -8.58 2.24
N THR A 470 28.56 -9.37 1.19
CA THR A 470 28.98 -8.87 -0.14
C THR A 470 27.86 -8.92 -1.18
N PHE A 471 27.87 -7.99 -2.13
CA PHE A 471 26.94 -7.95 -3.26
C PHE A 471 27.44 -8.74 -4.48
N ARG A 472 28.75 -8.77 -4.71
CA ARG A 472 29.45 -9.33 -5.88
C ARG A 472 29.01 -8.67 -7.20
N PRO A 473 29.35 -7.39 -7.42
CA PRO A 473 28.81 -6.59 -8.52
C PRO A 473 29.13 -7.14 -9.92
N ASP A 474 30.33 -7.67 -10.13
CA ASP A 474 30.78 -8.18 -11.45
C ASP A 474 30.33 -9.63 -11.74
N GLY A 475 29.54 -10.23 -10.85
CA GLY A 475 28.99 -11.56 -11.08
C GLY A 475 27.98 -11.57 -12.23
N GLU A 476 28.01 -12.62 -13.05
CA GLU A 476 27.03 -12.84 -14.10
C GLU A 476 25.61 -12.98 -13.51
N LEU A 477 24.63 -12.32 -14.14
CA LEU A 477 23.23 -12.40 -13.77
C LEU A 477 22.54 -13.51 -14.55
N THR A 478 22.03 -14.51 -13.84
CA THR A 478 21.19 -15.55 -14.42
C THR A 478 19.74 -15.08 -14.59
N ARG A 479 19.00 -15.74 -15.49
CA ARG A 479 17.56 -15.47 -15.71
C ARG A 479 16.73 -15.62 -14.44
N ALA A 480 17.01 -16.64 -13.63
CA ALA A 480 16.36 -16.84 -12.32
C ALA A 480 16.62 -15.70 -11.34
N GLN A 481 17.89 -15.27 -11.20
CA GLN A 481 18.26 -14.17 -10.31
C GLN A 481 17.58 -12.87 -10.70
N PHE A 482 17.51 -12.57 -12.00
CA PHE A 482 16.83 -11.36 -12.47
C PHE A 482 15.33 -11.40 -12.20
N CYS A 483 14.68 -12.56 -12.39
CA CYS A 483 13.25 -12.70 -12.07
C CYS A 483 12.97 -12.43 -10.60
N VAL A 484 13.81 -12.95 -9.69
CA VAL A 484 13.66 -12.70 -8.24
C VAL A 484 13.89 -11.23 -7.91
N LEU A 485 14.93 -10.61 -8.46
CA LEU A 485 15.19 -9.18 -8.30
C LEU A 485 13.97 -8.34 -8.71
N LEU A 486 13.41 -8.60 -9.90
CA LEU A 486 12.30 -7.84 -10.42
C LEU A 486 10.99 -8.12 -9.68
N ALA A 487 10.71 -9.38 -9.33
CA ALA A 487 9.53 -9.74 -8.54
C ALA A 487 9.56 -9.09 -7.14
N ASN A 488 10.73 -9.03 -6.50
CA ASN A 488 10.89 -8.31 -5.22
C ASN A 488 10.71 -6.80 -5.40
N ALA A 489 11.28 -6.20 -6.45
CA ALA A 489 11.12 -4.79 -6.75
C ALA A 489 9.64 -4.41 -6.92
N MET A 490 8.91 -5.21 -7.72
CA MET A 490 7.52 -4.95 -8.11
C MET A 490 6.49 -5.52 -7.12
N ARG A 491 6.92 -6.34 -6.16
CA ARG A 491 6.06 -7.15 -5.28
C ARG A 491 5.10 -8.08 -6.03
N TYR A 492 5.47 -8.53 -7.22
CA TYR A 492 4.66 -9.50 -7.95
C TYR A 492 4.67 -10.85 -7.23
N THR A 493 3.46 -11.36 -7.01
CA THR A 493 3.24 -12.68 -6.41
C THR A 493 2.46 -13.55 -7.40
N THR A 494 2.47 -14.85 -7.15
CA THR A 494 1.73 -15.81 -7.97
C THR A 494 0.82 -16.64 -7.08
N SER A 495 -0.39 -16.91 -7.57
CA SER A 495 -1.31 -17.88 -6.96
C SER A 495 -1.24 -19.25 -7.63
N ARG A 496 -0.37 -19.40 -8.65
CA ARG A 496 -0.23 -20.62 -9.43
C ARG A 496 0.30 -21.77 -8.56
N THR A 497 -0.37 -22.90 -8.64
CA THR A 497 0.05 -24.13 -7.96
C THR A 497 1.02 -24.99 -8.80
N GLY A 498 1.13 -24.70 -10.09
CA GLY A 498 2.04 -25.36 -11.03
C GLY A 498 3.01 -24.38 -11.69
N SER A 499 3.97 -24.90 -12.46
CA SER A 499 4.95 -24.05 -13.17
C SER A 499 4.50 -23.71 -14.59
N ALA A 500 4.77 -22.50 -15.03
CA ALA A 500 4.58 -22.06 -16.43
C ALA A 500 5.52 -22.80 -17.39
N PHE A 501 6.69 -23.26 -16.91
CA PHE A 501 7.73 -23.89 -17.71
C PHE A 501 8.13 -25.25 -17.14
N ALA A 502 8.48 -26.20 -18.02
CA ALA A 502 8.75 -27.58 -17.61
C ALA A 502 10.05 -27.75 -16.79
N ASP A 503 11.01 -26.85 -16.96
CA ASP A 503 12.31 -26.82 -16.28
C ASP A 503 12.33 -25.97 -15.00
N VAL A 504 11.29 -25.17 -14.76
CA VAL A 504 11.10 -24.42 -13.52
C VAL A 504 10.30 -25.29 -12.54
N LYS A 505 10.96 -25.87 -11.55
CA LYS A 505 10.28 -26.75 -10.57
C LYS A 505 9.72 -25.94 -9.41
N SER A 506 8.53 -26.29 -8.92
CA SER A 506 7.80 -25.52 -7.90
C SER A 506 8.53 -25.35 -6.55
N GLY A 507 9.50 -26.21 -6.23
CA GLY A 507 10.30 -26.11 -5.00
C GLY A 507 11.56 -25.25 -5.12
N GLU A 508 11.87 -24.72 -6.31
CA GLU A 508 13.06 -23.89 -6.53
C GLU A 508 12.82 -22.47 -6.00
N TRP A 509 13.88 -21.86 -5.44
CA TRP A 509 13.82 -20.54 -4.81
C TRP A 509 13.36 -19.41 -5.75
N TYR A 510 13.55 -19.57 -7.06
CA TYR A 510 13.14 -18.61 -8.09
C TYR A 510 11.77 -18.90 -8.71
N ALA A 511 11.18 -20.08 -8.47
CA ALA A 511 9.97 -20.49 -9.17
C ALA A 511 8.77 -19.56 -8.93
N PRO A 512 8.51 -19.05 -7.71
CA PRO A 512 7.43 -18.08 -7.50
C PRO A 512 7.60 -16.82 -8.34
N ALA A 513 8.82 -16.30 -8.41
CA ALA A 513 9.13 -15.07 -9.16
C ALA A 513 8.96 -15.25 -10.67
N VAL A 514 9.46 -16.37 -11.23
CA VAL A 514 9.31 -16.68 -12.66
C VAL A 514 7.83 -16.82 -13.03
N ASN A 515 7.04 -17.53 -12.21
CA ASN A 515 5.61 -17.68 -12.46
C ASN A 515 4.85 -16.36 -12.33
N ALA A 516 5.17 -15.54 -11.32
CA ALA A 516 4.54 -14.23 -11.15
C ALA A 516 4.78 -13.32 -12.35
N LEU A 517 6.02 -13.22 -12.83
CA LEU A 517 6.36 -12.42 -14.01
C LEU A 517 5.78 -12.99 -15.32
N TYR A 518 5.62 -14.31 -15.41
CA TYR A 518 4.95 -14.94 -16.54
C TYR A 518 3.45 -14.60 -16.58
N GLU A 519 2.78 -14.63 -15.42
CA GLU A 519 1.37 -14.27 -15.29
C GLU A 519 1.11 -12.80 -15.67
N GLN A 520 2.05 -11.90 -15.33
CA GLN A 520 2.02 -10.51 -15.80
C GLN A 520 2.39 -10.34 -17.29
N GLY A 521 2.82 -11.40 -17.99
CA GLY A 521 3.26 -11.32 -19.38
C GLY A 521 4.61 -10.64 -19.59
N ILE A 522 5.36 -10.38 -18.51
CA ILE A 522 6.64 -9.68 -18.53
C ILE A 522 7.75 -10.60 -19.07
N VAL A 523 7.76 -11.87 -18.64
CA VAL A 523 8.72 -12.89 -19.11
C VAL A 523 8.05 -13.98 -19.93
N SER A 524 8.80 -14.51 -20.88
CA SER A 524 8.43 -15.66 -21.70
C SER A 524 9.56 -16.69 -21.76
N GLY A 525 9.21 -17.93 -22.10
CA GLY A 525 10.17 -18.99 -22.39
C GLY A 525 10.79 -18.85 -23.79
N TYR A 526 11.74 -19.72 -24.09
CA TYR A 526 12.35 -19.83 -25.39
C TYR A 526 11.49 -20.66 -26.36
N SER A 527 11.87 -20.69 -27.64
CA SER A 527 11.15 -21.42 -28.68
C SER A 527 11.11 -22.93 -28.48
N ASP A 528 11.95 -23.48 -27.61
CA ASP A 528 11.98 -24.89 -27.20
C ASP A 528 10.96 -25.22 -26.09
N GLY A 529 10.24 -24.21 -25.57
CA GLY A 529 9.26 -24.36 -24.50
C GLY A 529 9.84 -24.36 -23.09
N LEU A 530 11.13 -24.05 -22.92
CA LEU A 530 11.84 -24.01 -21.64
C LEU A 530 12.14 -22.56 -21.21
N PHE A 531 12.45 -22.38 -19.92
CA PHE A 531 12.82 -21.07 -19.37
C PHE A 531 14.33 -20.85 -19.30
N HIS A 532 15.12 -21.92 -19.11
CA HIS A 532 16.56 -21.93 -18.84
C HIS A 532 16.96 -21.00 -17.67
N PRO A 533 16.59 -21.34 -16.43
CA PRO A 533 16.76 -20.46 -15.27
C PRO A 533 18.22 -20.12 -14.93
N ASP A 534 19.15 -21.03 -15.21
CA ASP A 534 20.57 -20.89 -14.87
C ASP A 534 21.40 -20.20 -15.98
N ASP A 535 20.80 -19.96 -17.15
CA ASP A 535 21.49 -19.32 -18.25
C ASP A 535 21.79 -17.83 -17.94
N PRO A 536 22.99 -17.34 -18.28
CA PRO A 536 23.31 -15.92 -18.22
C PRO A 536 22.37 -15.10 -19.12
N MET A 537 21.99 -13.91 -18.65
CA MET A 537 21.20 -12.97 -19.44
C MET A 537 22.08 -12.06 -20.28
N ASP A 538 21.76 -11.93 -21.58
CA ASP A 538 22.32 -10.86 -22.39
C ASP A 538 21.59 -9.52 -22.15
N HIS A 539 22.23 -8.41 -22.50
CA HIS A 539 21.66 -7.07 -22.33
C HIS A 539 20.36 -6.86 -23.10
N SER A 540 20.19 -7.48 -24.28
CA SER A 540 18.96 -7.38 -25.07
C SER A 540 17.76 -7.96 -24.33
N GLN A 541 17.92 -9.15 -23.73
CA GLN A 541 16.88 -9.81 -22.94
C GLN A 541 16.56 -8.99 -21.70
N PHE A 542 17.60 -8.58 -20.97
CA PHE A 542 17.49 -7.84 -19.73
C PHE A 542 16.75 -6.51 -19.92
N LEU A 543 17.19 -5.66 -20.86
CA LEU A 543 16.58 -4.35 -21.10
C LEU A 543 15.18 -4.45 -21.72
N THR A 544 14.90 -5.49 -22.49
CA THR A 544 13.54 -5.72 -23.01
C THR A 544 12.56 -6.00 -21.88
N ILE A 545 12.95 -6.84 -20.91
CA ILE A 545 12.08 -7.13 -19.77
C ILE A 545 11.85 -5.87 -18.94
N LEU A 546 12.87 -5.05 -18.67
CA LEU A 546 12.69 -3.77 -17.97
C LEU A 546 11.81 -2.80 -18.75
N GLY A 547 11.96 -2.71 -20.07
CA GLY A 547 11.11 -1.87 -20.90
C GLY A 547 9.65 -2.33 -20.96
N ARG A 548 9.35 -3.62 -20.71
CA ARG A 548 7.97 -4.11 -20.55
C ARG A 548 7.36 -3.72 -19.20
N VAL A 549 8.18 -3.59 -18.17
CA VAL A 549 7.75 -3.19 -16.83
C VAL A 549 7.49 -1.69 -16.76
N ALA A 550 8.31 -0.87 -17.43
CA ALA A 550 8.27 0.58 -17.30
C ALA A 550 6.85 1.20 -17.48
N PRO A 551 6.03 0.80 -18.49
CA PRO A 551 4.67 1.31 -18.67
C PRO A 551 3.70 0.98 -17.53
N GLU A 552 3.99 -0.02 -16.70
CA GLU A 552 3.18 -0.37 -15.54
C GLU A 552 3.46 0.53 -14.33
N LEU A 553 4.55 1.30 -14.34
CA LEU A 553 5.03 2.03 -13.17
C LEU A 553 4.53 3.48 -13.10
N CYS A 554 4.39 4.16 -14.24
CA CYS A 554 4.00 5.57 -14.27
C CYS A 554 3.34 5.98 -15.59
N MET A 555 2.58 7.08 -15.53
CA MET A 555 1.88 7.65 -16.69
C MET A 555 2.83 8.00 -17.85
N ASN A 556 4.03 8.50 -17.56
CA ASN A 556 4.96 8.95 -18.60
C ASN A 556 5.45 7.77 -19.47
N PHE A 557 5.78 6.64 -18.85
CA PHE A 557 6.15 5.44 -19.59
C PHE A 557 4.96 4.80 -20.27
N HIS A 558 3.79 4.83 -19.64
CA HIS A 558 2.56 4.32 -20.23
C HIS A 558 2.22 5.05 -21.53
N ASP A 559 2.16 6.38 -21.49
CA ASP A 559 1.83 7.22 -22.65
C ASP A 559 2.91 7.13 -23.74
N ALA A 560 4.19 7.04 -23.33
CA ALA A 560 5.29 6.84 -24.27
C ALA A 560 5.19 5.49 -24.98
N ALA A 561 4.85 4.40 -24.28
CA ALA A 561 4.70 3.09 -24.90
C ALA A 561 3.51 3.01 -25.88
N GLY A 562 2.44 3.79 -25.63
CA GLY A 562 1.24 3.81 -26.47
C GLY A 562 1.33 4.70 -27.72
N SER A 563 2.40 5.48 -27.90
CA SER A 563 2.53 6.41 -29.03
C SER A 563 3.34 5.81 -30.21
N GLU A 564 3.11 6.29 -31.44
CA GLU A 564 3.87 5.84 -32.62
C GLU A 564 5.25 6.50 -32.70
N HIS A 565 6.33 5.71 -32.59
CA HIS A 565 7.72 6.23 -32.48
C HIS A 565 8.68 5.76 -33.58
N THR A 566 8.18 5.40 -34.75
CA THR A 566 9.00 4.80 -35.82
C THR A 566 10.17 5.66 -36.30
N ALA A 567 10.17 6.97 -36.00
CA ALA A 567 11.26 7.89 -36.35
C ALA A 567 12.38 7.99 -35.29
N GLY A 568 12.11 7.64 -34.03
CA GLY A 568 13.06 7.68 -32.91
C GLY A 568 13.77 6.35 -32.67
N LEU A 569 13.21 5.27 -33.17
CA LEU A 569 13.98 4.10 -33.48
C LEU A 569 14.88 4.52 -34.65
N GLY A 570 16.15 4.83 -34.47
CA GLY A 570 17.13 4.99 -35.58
C GLY A 570 18.51 4.66 -35.06
N ASP A 571 18.71 5.05 -33.81
CA ASP A 571 19.93 4.88 -33.05
C ASP A 571 20.07 3.46 -32.49
N TYR A 572 18.98 2.67 -32.44
CA TYR A 572 18.95 1.31 -31.87
C TYR A 572 19.17 0.17 -32.89
N TRP A 573 19.79 0.40 -34.05
CA TRP A 573 19.78 -0.57 -35.18
C TRP A 573 20.67 -1.77 -34.92
N ALA A 574 21.69 -1.55 -34.07
CA ALA A 574 22.56 -2.58 -33.53
C ALA A 574 21.80 -3.59 -32.65
N TRP A 575 20.64 -3.21 -32.11
CA TRP A 575 19.83 -4.06 -31.26
C TRP A 575 18.87 -4.96 -32.06
N PRO A 576 18.55 -6.16 -31.56
CA PRO A 576 17.54 -7.02 -32.16
C PRO A 576 16.19 -6.30 -32.33
N ALA A 577 15.48 -6.57 -33.43
CA ALA A 577 14.23 -5.86 -33.73
C ALA A 577 13.19 -5.92 -32.59
N TRP A 578 13.15 -7.03 -31.85
CA TRP A 578 12.22 -7.25 -30.74
C TRP A 578 12.56 -6.47 -29.46
N SER A 579 13.77 -5.90 -29.33
CA SER A 579 14.18 -5.14 -28.14
C SER A 579 14.20 -3.62 -28.35
N ARG A 580 14.15 -3.15 -29.61
CA ARG A 580 14.36 -1.73 -29.95
C ARG A 580 13.39 -0.77 -29.28
N GLU A 581 12.13 -1.14 -29.18
CA GLU A 581 11.11 -0.30 -28.53
C GLU A 581 11.38 -0.16 -27.04
N SER A 582 11.70 -1.26 -26.36
CA SER A 582 12.11 -1.25 -24.95
C SER A 582 13.39 -0.44 -24.72
N MET A 583 14.36 -0.54 -25.63
CA MET A 583 15.58 0.26 -25.58
C MET A 583 15.28 1.75 -25.69
N TRP A 584 14.50 2.15 -26.69
CA TRP A 584 14.06 3.54 -26.83
C TRP A 584 13.27 4.02 -25.62
N LEU A 585 12.41 3.18 -25.04
CA LEU A 585 11.64 3.52 -23.86
C LEU A 585 12.56 3.85 -22.67
N LEU A 586 13.62 3.08 -22.46
CA LEU A 586 14.55 3.28 -21.34
C LEU A 586 15.61 4.36 -21.61
N ASP A 587 15.97 4.62 -22.86
CA ASP A 587 17.09 5.51 -23.23
C ASP A 587 16.63 6.89 -23.75
N GLY A 588 15.54 6.93 -24.50
CA GLY A 588 15.16 8.08 -25.33
C GLY A 588 13.77 8.67 -25.06
N SER A 589 12.90 7.95 -24.35
CA SER A 589 11.50 8.38 -24.19
C SER A 589 11.29 9.45 -23.11
N GLN A 590 12.19 9.53 -22.13
CA GLN A 590 12.07 10.44 -21.00
C GLN A 590 12.85 11.72 -21.26
N ALA A 591 12.38 12.84 -20.70
CA ALA A 591 13.03 14.13 -20.86
C ALA A 591 13.12 14.90 -19.54
N ASN A 592 14.17 15.72 -19.40
CA ASN A 592 14.33 16.61 -18.26
C ASN A 592 13.41 17.84 -18.37
N LEU A 593 13.45 18.72 -17.36
CA LEU A 593 12.66 19.97 -17.33
C LEU A 593 12.93 20.94 -18.49
N PHE A 594 14.01 20.72 -19.27
CA PHE A 594 14.36 21.49 -20.46
C PHE A 594 13.99 20.77 -21.77
N GLY A 595 13.29 19.63 -21.68
CA GLY A 595 12.92 18.81 -22.84
C GLY A 595 14.10 18.05 -23.47
N GLN A 596 15.23 17.92 -22.77
CA GLN A 596 16.37 17.14 -23.24
C GLN A 596 16.18 15.67 -22.87
N SER A 597 16.46 14.77 -23.81
CA SER A 597 16.39 13.32 -23.56
C SER A 597 17.20 12.92 -22.34
N MET A 598 16.62 12.04 -21.52
CA MET A 598 17.24 11.45 -20.34
C MET A 598 17.32 9.94 -20.54
N SER A 599 18.55 9.46 -20.68
CA SER A 599 18.81 8.02 -20.67
C SER A 599 18.80 7.49 -19.25
N LEU A 600 18.17 6.33 -19.06
CA LEU A 600 18.23 5.55 -17.83
C LEU A 600 19.34 4.50 -17.85
N LEU A 601 20.03 4.33 -18.98
CA LEU A 601 21.08 3.34 -19.15
C LEU A 601 22.25 3.60 -18.19
N TRP A 602 22.92 2.53 -17.74
CA TRP A 602 24.08 2.63 -16.84
C TRP A 602 25.33 3.19 -17.53
N ASP A 603 25.37 3.13 -18.86
CA ASP A 603 26.40 3.69 -19.73
C ASP A 603 25.73 4.24 -21.01
N THR A 604 26.51 4.94 -21.81
CA THR A 604 26.16 5.37 -23.16
C THR A 604 25.71 4.20 -24.04
N LEU A 605 24.69 4.44 -24.88
CA LEU A 605 24.12 3.42 -25.78
C LEU A 605 25.19 2.70 -26.63
N ASP A 606 26.17 3.43 -27.14
CA ASP A 606 27.26 2.87 -27.97
C ASP A 606 28.23 1.96 -27.20
N SER A 607 28.30 2.09 -25.88
CA SER A 607 29.18 1.30 -25.02
C SER A 607 28.55 -0.01 -24.56
N ILE A 608 27.23 -0.16 -24.72
CA ILE A 608 26.49 -1.36 -24.31
C ILE A 608 26.36 -2.31 -25.50
N GLN A 609 27.03 -3.47 -25.41
CA GLN A 609 26.93 -4.53 -26.42
C GLN A 609 25.62 -5.33 -26.24
N PRO A 610 24.75 -5.44 -27.26
CA PRO A 610 23.46 -6.12 -27.13
C PRO A 610 23.52 -7.60 -26.71
N ASP A 611 24.59 -8.30 -27.08
CA ASP A 611 24.86 -9.72 -26.76
C ASP A 611 25.85 -9.88 -25.58
N GLY A 612 26.24 -8.79 -24.94
CA GLY A 612 27.05 -8.81 -23.73
C GLY A 612 26.30 -9.41 -22.53
N VAL A 613 27.01 -10.14 -21.68
CA VAL A 613 26.44 -10.72 -20.46
C VAL A 613 26.15 -9.62 -19.45
N THR A 614 24.93 -9.61 -18.92
CA THR A 614 24.48 -8.68 -17.89
C THR A 614 25.08 -9.06 -16.54
N THR A 615 25.70 -8.11 -15.86
CA THR A 615 26.22 -8.26 -14.50
C THR A 615 25.17 -7.92 -13.45
N ARG A 616 25.39 -8.38 -12.21
CA ARG A 616 24.56 -8.01 -11.05
C ARG A 616 24.52 -6.49 -10.82
N ARG A 617 25.63 -5.80 -11.05
CA ARG A 617 25.72 -4.32 -10.98
C ARG A 617 24.78 -3.65 -11.96
N GLU A 618 24.90 -3.99 -13.25
CA GLU A 618 24.10 -3.37 -14.32
C GLU A 618 22.61 -3.59 -14.06
N ALA A 619 22.25 -4.79 -13.60
CA ALA A 619 20.89 -5.14 -13.20
C ALA A 619 20.35 -4.22 -12.09
N ALA A 620 21.10 -4.10 -10.99
CA ALA A 620 20.70 -3.28 -9.86
C ALA A 620 20.62 -1.80 -10.23
N VAL A 621 21.59 -1.28 -10.97
CA VAL A 621 21.63 0.14 -11.38
C VAL A 621 20.44 0.49 -12.27
N MET A 622 20.12 -0.34 -13.25
CA MET A 622 18.97 -0.09 -14.12
C MET A 622 17.64 -0.19 -13.38
N VAL A 623 17.48 -1.16 -12.48
CA VAL A 623 16.27 -1.25 -11.65
C VAL A 623 16.14 0.01 -10.77
N TYR A 624 17.23 0.44 -10.14
CA TYR A 624 17.24 1.69 -9.38
C TYR A 624 16.84 2.90 -10.25
N ASN A 625 17.49 3.07 -11.40
CA ASN A 625 17.21 4.17 -12.32
C ASN A 625 15.75 4.18 -12.78
N LEU A 626 15.21 3.02 -13.14
CA LEU A 626 13.82 2.88 -13.55
C LEU A 626 12.87 3.25 -12.41
N LEU A 627 13.10 2.74 -11.20
CA LEU A 627 12.24 3.04 -10.04
C LEU A 627 12.29 4.51 -9.63
N ILE A 628 13.44 5.17 -9.74
CA ILE A 628 13.59 6.60 -9.47
C ILE A 628 12.90 7.44 -10.56
N ALA A 629 13.12 7.10 -11.84
CA ALA A 629 12.51 7.80 -12.97
C ALA A 629 10.98 7.67 -12.95
N ALA A 630 10.48 6.47 -12.62
CA ALA A 630 9.05 6.21 -12.45
C ALA A 630 8.47 6.72 -11.13
N ARG A 631 9.29 7.32 -10.24
CA ARG A 631 8.88 7.86 -8.93
C ARG A 631 8.29 6.81 -7.98
N ILE A 632 8.68 5.55 -8.14
CA ILE A 632 8.31 4.45 -7.23
C ILE A 632 9.15 4.54 -5.95
N LEU A 633 10.46 4.72 -6.09
CA LEU A 633 11.34 4.99 -4.95
C LEU A 633 11.25 6.48 -4.57
N PRO A 634 11.27 6.80 -3.26
CA PRO A 634 11.42 8.18 -2.81
C PRO A 634 12.80 8.69 -3.25
N ALA A 635 12.80 9.83 -3.94
CA ALA A 635 14.01 10.51 -4.44
C ALA A 635 14.69 11.34 -3.36
#